data_AF-A0A3D1NZF8-F1
#
_entry.id   AF-A0A3D1NZF8-F1
#
_cell.length_a   1.000
_cell.length_b   1.000
_cell.length_c   1.000
_cell.angle_alpha   90.00
_cell.angle_beta   90.00
_cell.angle_gamma   90.00
#
_symmetry.space_group_name_H-M   'P 1'
#
loop_
_entity.id
_entity.type
_entity.pdbx_description
1 polymer ?
#
loop_
_entity_poly.entity_id
_entity_poly.type
_entity_poly.pdbx_seq_one_letter_code
_entity_poly.pdbx_strand_id
1 'polypeptide(L)' 'MMLVALEWRRLDGRQPDTALALWHSAIYALSMSFILGQLVSVLLMVMTPYKQGLNDKILGTVIVNRSLVS' A
#
# COMPACT_ATOMS: atom_id res chain seq x y z
N MET A 1 -5.05 -0.08 12.03
CA MET A 1 -5.08 -1.54 11.83
C MET A 1 -5.40 -2.36 13.09
N MET A 2 -5.34 -1.79 14.30
CA MET A 2 -5.55 -2.52 15.57
C MET A 2 -6.92 -3.20 15.69
N LEU A 3 -7.94 -2.66 15.02
CA LEU A 3 -9.30 -3.21 14.99
C LEU A 3 -9.50 -4.36 13.99
N VAL A 4 -8.61 -4.50 13.00
CA VAL A 4 -8.77 -5.45 11.86
C VAL A 4 -7.59 -6.40 11.70
N ALA A 5 -6.68 -6.45 12.69
CA ALA A 5 -5.49 -7.30 12.68
C ALA A 5 -4.67 -7.22 11.37
N LEU A 6 -4.60 -6.04 10.76
CA LEU A 6 -3.81 -5.81 9.54
C LEU A 6 -2.43 -5.25 9.87
N GLU A 7 -1.44 -5.54 9.02
CA GLU A 7 -0.12 -4.96 9.10
C GLU A 7 0.36 -4.51 7.72
N TRP A 8 0.99 -3.34 7.71
CA TRP A 8 1.63 -2.79 6.52
C TRP A 8 3.06 -3.27 6.47
N ARG A 9 3.43 -3.94 5.38
CA ARG A 9 4.72 -4.60 5.19
C ARG A 9 5.31 -4.26 3.83
N ARG A 10 6.64 -4.26 3.76
CA ARG A 10 7.37 -4.30 2.50
C ARG A 10 7.27 -5.70 1.88
N LEU A 11 7.54 -5.81 0.58
CA LEU A 11 7.55 -7.11 -0.11
C LEU A 11 8.61 -8.09 0.43
N ASP A 12 9.65 -7.59 1.10
CA ASP A 12 10.66 -8.39 1.81
C ASP A 12 10.24 -8.79 3.24
N GLY A 13 9.00 -8.47 3.65
CA GLY A 13 8.45 -8.79 4.97
C GLY A 13 8.84 -7.80 6.09
N ARG A 14 9.74 -6.86 5.83
CA ARG A 14 10.15 -5.87 6.84
C ARG A 14 9.03 -4.87 7.10
N GLN A 15 9.03 -4.29 8.29
CA GLN A 15 8.16 -3.14 8.56
C GLN A 15 8.65 -1.93 7.73
N PRO A 16 7.74 -1.14 7.16
CA PRO A 16 8.04 0.15 6.55
C PRO A 16 8.83 1.04 7.50
N ASP A 17 9.91 1.63 7.00
CA ASP A 17 10.66 2.65 7.71
C ASP A 17 10.03 4.03 7.50
N THR A 18 10.46 5.01 8.29
CA THR A 18 9.91 6.37 8.26
C THR A 18 10.06 7.02 6.88
N ALA A 19 11.18 6.77 6.19
CA ALA A 19 11.41 7.31 4.85
C ALA A 19 10.38 6.77 3.85
N LEU A 20 10.08 5.47 3.86
CA LEU A 20 9.05 4.91 3.00
C LEU A 20 7.66 5.40 3.38
N ALA A 21 7.36 5.56 4.67
CA ALA A 21 6.08 6.13 5.11
C ALA A 21 5.87 7.54 4.55
N LEU A 22 6.90 8.40 4.59
CA LEU A 22 6.87 9.74 4.01
C LEU A 22 6.66 9.70 2.49
N TRP A 23 7.39 8.84 1.78
CA TRP A 23 7.20 8.67 0.34
C TRP A 23 5.81 8.18 0.00
N HIS A 24 5.26 7.24 0.76
CA HIS A 24 3.91 6.74 0.57
C HIS A 24 2.88 7.86 0.72
N SER A 25 3.00 8.68 1.77
CA SER A 25 2.12 9.84 1.96
C SER A 25 2.26 10.87 0.84
N ALA A 26 3.47 11.16 0.38
CA ALA A 26 3.72 12.13 -0.68
C ALA A 26 3.15 11.69 -2.04
N ILE A 27 3.40 10.44 -2.44
CA ILE A 27 2.87 9.89 -3.70
C ILE A 27 1.35 9.76 -3.63
N TYR A 28 0.79 9.39 -2.46
CA TYR A 28 -0.65 9.38 -2.25
C TYR A 28 -1.27 10.78 -2.40
N ALA A 29 -0.68 11.81 -1.78
CA ALA A 29 -1.15 13.19 -1.89
C ALA A 29 -1.10 13.70 -3.34
N LEU A 30 -0.02 13.38 -4.06
CA LEU A 30 0.09 13.68 -5.49
C LEU A 30 -0.99 12.94 -6.28
N SER A 31 -1.17 11.65 -6.04
CA SER A 31 -2.18 10.83 -6.71
C SER A 31 -3.59 11.35 -6.46
N MET A 32 -3.87 11.90 -5.27
CA MET A 32 -5.16 12.52 -4.93
C MET A 32 -5.47 13.77 -5.75
N SER A 33 -4.44 14.42 -6.32
CA SER A 33 -4.61 15.56 -7.21
C SER A 33 -5.08 15.15 -8.62
N PHE A 34 -5.03 13.86 -8.97
CA PHE A 34 -5.37 13.34 -10.28
C PHE A 34 -6.38 12.18 -10.20
N ILE A 35 -7.60 12.38 -10.71
CA ILE A 35 -8.63 11.32 -10.73
C ILE A 35 -8.16 10.04 -11.44
N LEU A 36 -7.31 10.18 -12.46
CA LEU A 36 -6.74 9.04 -13.18
C LEU A 36 -5.87 8.16 -12.28
N GLY A 37 -5.09 8.75 -11.36
CA GLY A 37 -4.29 7.99 -10.40
C GLY A 37 -5.15 7.13 -9.46
N GLN A 38 -6.36 7.61 -9.14
CA GLN A 38 -7.33 6.88 -8.34
C GLN A 38 -7.96 5.72 -9.11
N LEU A 39 -8.38 5.97 -10.36
CA LEU A 39 -8.95 4.91 -11.21
C LEU A 39 -7.95 3.77 -11.43
N VAL A 40 -6.68 4.10 -11.70
CA VAL A 40 -5.62 3.11 -11.83
C VAL A 40 -5.43 2.34 -10.52
N SER A 41 -5.43 3.02 -9.37
CA SER A 41 -5.30 2.35 -8.06
C SER A 41 -6.43 1.36 -7.80
N VAL A 42 -7.68 1.75 -8.03
CA VAL A 42 -8.84 0.87 -7.86
C VAL A 42 -8.77 -0.31 -8.83
N LEU A 43 -8.43 -0.06 -10.10
CA LEU A 43 -8.28 -1.13 -11.08
C LEU A 43 -7.21 -2.14 -10.65
N LEU A 44 -6.07 -1.68 -10.14
CA LEU A 44 -5.02 -2.55 -9.62
C LEU A 44 -5.49 -3.36 -8.40
N MET A 45 -6.27 -2.75 -7.51
CA MET A 45 -6.82 -3.44 -6.33
C MET A 45 -7.81 -4.55 -6.71
N VAL A 46 -8.59 -4.36 -7.77
CA VAL A 46 -9.56 -5.37 -8.26
C VAL A 46 -8.86 -6.46 -9.08
N MET A 47 -7.88 -6.09 -9.90
CA MET A 47 -7.29 -6.99 -10.90
C MET A 47 -6.09 -7.79 -10.37
N THR A 48 -5.47 -7.39 -9.26
CA THR A 48 -4.24 -8.03 -8.77
C THR A 48 -4.47 -8.83 -7.49
N PRO A 49 -3.80 -10.00 -7.33
CA PRO A 49 -4.04 -10.91 -6.21
C PRO A 49 -3.69 -10.29 -4.86
N TYR A 50 -2.70 -9.40 -4.83
CA TYR A 50 -2.27 -8.70 -3.62
C TYR A 50 -3.09 -7.44 -3.30
N LYS A 51 -4.07 -7.08 -4.16
CA LYS A 51 -4.99 -5.95 -3.97
C LYS A 51 -4.28 -4.64 -3.64
N GLN A 52 -3.15 -4.39 -4.29
CA GLN A 52 -2.32 -3.22 -4.06
C GLN A 52 -2.81 -2.03 -4.89
N GLY A 53 -2.81 -0.84 -4.29
CA GLY A 53 -2.97 0.40 -5.04
C GLY A 53 -1.72 0.73 -5.87
N LEU A 54 -1.81 1.79 -6.69
CA LEU A 54 -0.67 2.23 -7.51
C LEU A 54 0.55 2.58 -6.63
N ASN A 55 0.32 3.33 -5.54
CA ASN A 55 1.36 3.74 -4.60
C ASN A 55 2.04 2.54 -3.95
N ASP A 56 1.26 1.54 -3.54
CA ASP A 56 1.76 0.31 -2.93
C ASP A 56 2.62 -0.51 -3.90
N LYS A 57 2.23 -0.58 -5.18
CA LYS A 57 3.04 -1.25 -6.20
C LYS A 57 4.34 -0.51 -6.48
N ILE A 58 4.30 0.81 -6.57
CA ILE A 58 5.50 1.64 -6.81
C ILE A 58 6.50 1.47 -5.65
N LEU A 59 6.01 1.48 -4.40
CA LEU A 59 6.85 1.44 -3.21
C LEU A 59 7.16 0.02 -2.71
N GLY A 60 6.58 -1.01 -3.34
CA GLY A 60 6.77 -2.39 -2.91
C GLY A 60 6.23 -2.64 -1.51
N THR A 61 5.00 -2.18 -1.25
CA THR A 61 4.31 -2.41 0.02
C THR A 61 3.02 -3.19 -0.16
N VAL A 62 2.59 -3.86 0.90
CA VAL A 62 1.36 -4.66 0.92
C VAL A 62 0.76 -4.62 2.31
N ILE A 63 -0.57 -4.70 2.36
CA ILE A 63 -1.31 -4.89 3.60
C ILE A 63 -1.61 -6.39 3.74
N VAL A 64 -1.18 -6.99 4.84
CA VAL A 64 -1.36 -8.41 5.14
C VAL A 64 -2.02 -8.59 6.50
N ASN A 65 -2.60 -9.75 6.75
CA ASN A 65 -3.08 -10.10 8.08
C ASN A 65 -1.87 -10.32 9.01
N ARG A 66 -1.91 -9.77 10.23
CA ARG A 66 -0.91 -9.97 11.27
C ARG A 66 -0.62 -11.45 11.49
N SER A 67 -1.62 -12.33 11.41
CA SER A 67 -1.45 -13.77 11.62
C SER A 67 -0.53 -14.45 10.59
N LEU A 68 -0.22 -13.78 9.47
CA LEU A 68 0.69 -14.30 8.45
C LEU A 68 2.14 -13.86 8.67
N VAL A 69 2.39 -12.94 9.61
CA VAL A 69 3.70 -12.30 9.82
C VAL A 69 4.14 -12.29 11.30
N SER A 70 3.24 -12.64 12.23
CA SER A 70 3.50 -12.76 13.66
C SER A 70 4.10 -14.10 14.04
#